data_AF-A0A7L9FIK2-F1
#
_entry.id   AF-A0A7L9FIK2-F1
#
_cell.length_a   1.000
_cell.length_b   1.000
_cell.length_c   1.000
_cell.angle_alpha   90.00
_cell.angle_beta   90.00
_cell.angle_gamma   90.00
#
_symmetry.space_group_name_H-M   'P 1'
#
loop_
_entity.id
_entity.type
_entity.pdbx_description
1 polymer ?
#
loop_
_entity_poly.entity_id
_entity_poly.type
_entity_poly.pdbx_seq_one_letter_code
_entity_poly.pdbx_strand_id
1 'polypeptide(L)'
;MKYKLFSFYLQSGDPKPLNIEVKSFLFELRNGKPSLVLPENTRDFEEEDYVEFDSIVAPLIGVSINDLLHGVYEVKTHEYSVTPGSTYLRVIQKVDKQSTTSVILFEIFQVEEAGIAVRYSDNSYVKESSRDRVRYIADILGMDKKALEQEIAKAGIILY
;
A
#
# COMPACT_ATOMS: atom_id res chain seq x y z
N MET A 1 17.67 0.04 -5.23
CA MET A 1 17.42 0.44 -3.83
C MET A 1 16.51 -0.62 -3.21
N LYS A 2 16.70 -0.99 -1.94
CA LYS A 2 15.74 -1.86 -1.25
C LYS A 2 14.52 -1.04 -0.83
N TYR A 3 13.34 -1.61 -0.95
CA TYR A 3 12.08 -1.02 -0.53
C TYR A 3 11.25 -2.06 0.19
N LYS A 4 10.52 -1.65 1.24
CA LYS A 4 9.70 -2.56 2.03
C LYS A 4 8.24 -2.17 1.97
N LEU A 5 7.36 -3.18 1.96
CA LEU A 5 5.93 -3.03 2.22
C LEU A 5 5.51 -4.03 3.29
N PHE A 6 4.37 -3.75 3.92
CA PHE A 6 3.87 -4.56 5.03
C PHE A 6 2.48 -5.07 4.70
N SER A 7 2.26 -6.35 4.99
CA SER A 7 0.92 -6.92 5.10
C SER A 7 0.71 -7.40 6.52
N PHE A 8 -0.45 -7.14 7.08
CA PHE A 8 -0.67 -7.46 8.49
C PHE A 8 -2.13 -7.64 8.88
N TYR A 9 -2.30 -8.36 9.96
CA TYR A 9 -3.51 -8.41 10.76
C TYR A 9 -3.26 -7.68 12.08
N LEU A 10 -4.23 -6.89 12.53
CA LEU A 10 -4.20 -6.23 13.83
C LEU A 10 -5.58 -6.26 14.46
N GLN A 11 -5.62 -6.75 15.71
CA GLN A 11 -6.76 -6.62 16.60
C GLN A 11 -6.32 -5.92 17.89
N SER A 12 -6.92 -4.77 18.19
CA SER A 12 -6.66 -4.03 19.44
C SER A 12 -7.98 -3.54 20.05
N GLY A 13 -8.01 -3.43 21.38
CA GLY A 13 -9.15 -2.89 22.13
C GLY A 13 -8.91 -1.49 22.72
N ASP A 14 -7.65 -1.05 22.84
CA ASP A 14 -7.22 0.18 23.54
C ASP A 14 -6.00 0.77 22.78
N PRO A 15 -5.92 2.08 22.48
CA PRO A 15 -6.87 3.18 22.76
C PRO A 15 -8.09 3.26 21.84
N LYS A 16 -8.11 2.47 20.76
CA LYS A 16 -9.21 2.40 19.81
C LYS A 16 -9.46 0.95 19.41
N PRO A 17 -10.73 0.49 19.36
CA PRO A 17 -11.05 -0.82 18.86
C PRO A 17 -10.66 -0.91 17.38
N LEU A 18 -9.75 -1.82 17.05
CA LEU A 18 -9.35 -2.16 15.69
C LEU A 18 -9.51 -3.65 15.48
N ASN A 19 -9.99 -4.04 14.30
CA ASN A 19 -9.86 -5.39 13.78
C ASN A 19 -9.69 -5.28 12.27
N ILE A 20 -8.46 -5.23 11.82
CA ILE A 20 -8.13 -4.90 10.43
C ILE A 20 -7.19 -5.93 9.83
N GLU A 21 -7.34 -6.12 8.52
CA GLU A 21 -6.39 -6.84 7.67
C GLU A 21 -5.94 -5.89 6.56
N VAL A 22 -4.62 -5.83 6.36
CA VAL A 22 -3.98 -4.92 5.43
C VAL A 22 -3.10 -5.74 4.48
N LYS A 23 -3.29 -5.53 3.18
CA LYS A 23 -2.45 -6.10 2.13
C LYS A 23 -1.87 -4.97 1.29
N SER A 24 -0.58 -5.08 1.01
CA SER A 24 0.13 -4.09 0.20
C SER A 24 0.62 -4.73 -1.10
N PHE A 25 0.45 -4.00 -2.19
CA PHE A 25 0.85 -4.41 -3.54
C PHE A 25 1.67 -3.31 -4.18
N LEU A 26 2.65 -3.70 -4.99
CA LEU A 26 3.54 -2.77 -5.68
C LEU A 26 3.45 -3.03 -7.19
N PHE A 27 3.24 -1.97 -7.95
CA PHE A 27 3.26 -2.02 -9.41
C PHE A 27 4.36 -1.10 -9.91
N GLU A 28 5.22 -1.59 -10.79
CA GLU A 28 6.17 -0.77 -11.52
C GLU A 28 5.52 -0.26 -12.80
N LEU A 29 5.78 1.00 -13.14
CA LEU A 29 5.29 1.60 -14.36
C LEU A 29 6.42 1.66 -15.40
N ARG A 30 6.30 0.83 -16.44
CA ARG A 30 7.23 0.83 -17.56
C ARG A 30 6.47 1.05 -18.87
N ASN A 31 6.91 2.02 -19.66
CA ASN A 31 6.34 2.32 -20.98
C ASN A 31 4.80 2.50 -20.94
N GLY A 32 4.29 3.20 -19.91
CA GLY A 32 2.85 3.45 -19.74
C GLY A 32 2.02 2.23 -19.33
N LYS A 33 2.65 1.10 -18.95
CA LYS A 33 1.97 -0.11 -18.49
C LYS A 33 2.34 -0.43 -17.04
N PRO A 34 1.36 -0.64 -16.16
CA PRO A 34 1.63 -1.16 -14.83
C PRO A 34 1.97 -2.65 -14.91
N SER A 35 2.92 -3.09 -14.10
CA SER A 35 3.22 -4.52 -13.90
C SER A 35 3.39 -4.80 -12.42
N LEU A 36 2.68 -5.80 -11.89
CA LEU A 36 2.81 -6.24 -10.51
C LEU A 36 4.25 -6.68 -10.23
N VAL A 37 4.84 -6.11 -9.20
CA VAL A 37 6.15 -6.48 -8.68
C VAL A 37 5.94 -7.47 -7.55
N LEU A 38 6.54 -8.66 -7.67
CA LEU A 38 6.55 -9.63 -6.59
C LEU A 38 7.70 -9.32 -5.63
N PRO A 39 7.51 -9.56 -4.32
CA PRO A 39 8.60 -9.40 -3.37
C PRO A 39 9.70 -10.42 -3.65
N GLU A 40 10.94 -9.98 -3.51
CA GLU A 40 12.13 -10.84 -3.61
C GLU A 40 12.27 -11.72 -2.37
N ASN A 41 11.79 -11.21 -1.23
CA ASN A 41 11.80 -11.89 0.04
C ASN A 41 10.56 -11.51 0.86
N THR A 42 10.05 -12.45 1.64
CA THR A 42 9.00 -12.21 2.63
C THR A 42 9.41 -12.86 3.93
N ARG A 43 9.50 -12.06 4.98
CA ARG A 43 9.95 -12.49 6.31
C ARG A 43 9.04 -11.97 7.40
N ASP A 44 9.26 -12.47 8.61
CA ASP A 44 8.61 -11.94 9.80
C ASP A 44 9.09 -10.52 10.10
N PHE A 45 8.21 -9.74 10.73
CA PHE A 45 8.44 -8.36 11.11
C PHE A 45 9.42 -8.27 12.29
N GLU A 46 10.44 -7.42 12.15
CA GLU A 46 11.52 -7.27 13.12
C GLU A 46 11.66 -5.81 13.59
N GLU A 47 12.42 -5.57 14.66
CA GLU A 47 12.60 -4.23 15.24
C GLU A 47 13.18 -3.21 14.25
N GLU A 48 14.02 -3.66 13.32
CA GLU A 48 14.58 -2.81 12.26
C GLU A 48 13.51 -2.25 11.30
N ASP A 49 12.33 -2.86 11.25
CA ASP A 49 11.23 -2.44 10.38
C ASP A 49 10.35 -1.35 10.99
N TYR A 50 10.51 -1.03 12.28
CA TYR A 50 9.57 -0.17 13.02
C TYR A 50 9.47 1.23 12.42
N VAL A 51 10.62 1.82 12.08
CA VAL A 51 10.69 3.16 11.50
C VAL A 51 10.03 3.19 10.11
N GLU A 52 10.30 2.17 9.30
CA GLU A 52 9.73 2.08 7.96
C GLU A 52 8.22 1.82 8.02
N PHE A 53 7.78 0.96 8.93
CA PHE A 53 6.36 0.69 9.17
C PHE A 53 5.61 1.97 9.51
N ASP A 54 6.05 2.74 10.50
CA ASP A 54 5.40 4.00 10.86
C ASP A 54 5.42 5.01 9.72
N SER A 55 6.53 5.12 8.99
CA SER A 55 6.65 6.06 7.88
C SER A 55 5.71 5.74 6.70
N ILE A 56 5.41 4.45 6.49
CA ILE A 56 4.61 3.97 5.36
C ILE A 56 3.14 3.83 5.74
N VAL A 57 2.86 3.19 6.87
CA VAL A 57 1.53 2.73 7.25
C VAL A 57 0.75 3.84 7.97
N ALA A 58 1.39 4.57 8.88
CA ALA A 58 0.71 5.56 9.70
C ALA A 58 0.06 6.69 8.88
N PRO A 59 0.73 7.29 7.87
CA PRO A 59 0.12 8.36 7.07
C PRO A 59 -1.10 7.91 6.26
N LEU A 60 -1.13 6.65 5.82
CA LEU A 60 -2.17 6.14 4.92
C LEU A 60 -3.40 5.68 5.69
N ILE A 61 -3.20 4.87 6.73
CA ILE A 61 -4.29 4.19 7.43
C ILE A 61 -4.38 4.50 8.92
N GLY A 62 -3.51 5.36 9.45
CA GLY A 62 -3.53 5.81 10.85
C GLY A 62 -3.19 4.71 11.84
N VAL A 63 -2.35 3.75 11.44
CA VAL A 63 -1.87 2.63 12.28
C VAL A 63 -0.36 2.77 12.42
N SER A 64 0.11 2.69 13.65
CA SER A 64 1.50 2.81 14.04
C SER A 64 1.98 1.57 14.79
N ILE A 65 3.28 1.50 15.07
CA ILE A 65 3.90 0.48 15.92
C ILE A 65 3.25 0.44 17.30
N ASN A 66 2.87 1.58 17.87
CA ASN A 66 2.20 1.61 19.17
C ASN A 66 0.88 0.82 19.13
N ASP A 67 0.12 0.90 18.04
CA ASP A 67 -1.12 0.12 17.90
C ASP A 67 -0.83 -1.39 17.84
N LEU A 68 0.28 -1.80 17.21
CA LEU A 68 0.73 -3.19 17.19
C LEU A 68 1.13 -3.67 18.60
N LEU A 69 1.96 -2.91 19.31
CA LEU A 69 2.48 -3.26 20.63
C LEU A 69 1.38 -3.42 21.69
N HIS A 70 0.26 -2.71 21.54
CA HIS A 70 -0.91 -2.81 22.43
C HIS A 70 -2.00 -3.77 21.92
N GLY A 71 -1.77 -4.47 20.80
CA GLY A 71 -2.74 -5.37 20.18
C GLY A 71 -2.22 -6.80 19.99
N VAL A 72 -3.08 -7.63 19.42
CA VAL A 72 -2.71 -8.92 18.83
C VAL A 72 -2.48 -8.71 17.35
N TYR A 73 -1.28 -9.01 16.86
CA TYR A 73 -0.92 -8.77 15.48
C TYR A 73 -0.13 -9.91 14.84
N GLU A 74 -0.21 -9.97 13.52
CA GLU A 74 0.69 -10.73 12.67
C GLU A 74 1.10 -9.81 11.51
N VAL A 75 2.40 -9.55 11.36
CA VAL A 75 2.93 -8.66 10.32
C VAL A 75 3.97 -9.43 9.50
N LYS A 76 3.88 -9.29 8.18
CA LYS A 76 4.88 -9.77 7.22
C LYS A 76 5.53 -8.58 6.53
N THR A 77 6.85 -8.62 6.46
CA THR A 77 7.67 -7.64 5.74
C THR A 77 7.96 -8.20 4.34
N HIS A 78 7.62 -7.43 3.31
CA HIS A 78 7.83 -7.75 1.91
C HIS A 78 8.93 -6.87 1.35
N GLU A 79 10.02 -7.46 0.90
CA GLU A 79 11.20 -6.73 0.40
C GLU A 79 11.23 -6.74 -1.13
N TYR A 80 11.50 -5.58 -1.72
CA TYR A 80 11.54 -5.35 -3.15
C TYR A 80 12.85 -4.66 -3.55
N SER A 81 13.37 -4.99 -4.72
CA SER A 81 14.35 -4.16 -5.39
C SER A 81 13.66 -3.16 -6.32
N VAL A 82 13.82 -1.88 -6.02
CA VAL A 82 13.32 -0.79 -6.85
C VAL A 82 14.44 -0.09 -7.61
N THR A 83 14.15 0.32 -8.84
CA THR A 83 15.12 0.88 -9.79
C THR A 83 15.06 2.41 -9.77
N PRO A 84 16.19 3.12 -9.57
CA PRO A 84 16.24 4.57 -9.73
C PRO A 84 15.78 5.02 -11.12
N GLY A 85 15.01 6.10 -11.18
CA GLY A 85 14.34 6.60 -12.37
C GLY A 85 12.96 5.99 -12.64
N SER A 86 12.62 4.85 -12.03
CA SER A 86 11.31 4.20 -12.19
C SER A 86 10.22 4.87 -11.33
N THR A 87 8.99 4.85 -11.84
CA THR A 87 7.78 5.24 -11.10
C THR A 87 7.04 3.98 -10.66
N TYR A 88 6.54 4.00 -9.43
CA TYR A 88 5.80 2.90 -8.83
C TYR A 88 4.44 3.37 -8.33
N LEU A 89 3.47 2.47 -8.40
CA LEU A 89 2.16 2.58 -7.76
C LEU A 89 2.10 1.57 -6.62
N ARG A 90 2.00 2.07 -5.40
CA ARG A 90 1.65 1.30 -4.21
C ARG A 90 0.13 1.27 -4.07
N VAL A 91 -0.42 0.07 -3.87
CA VAL A 91 -1.85 -0.13 -3.59
C VAL A 91 -1.99 -0.82 -2.25
N ILE A 92 -2.75 -0.23 -1.34
CA ILE A 92 -3.04 -0.78 -0.03
C ILE A 92 -4.52 -1.11 0.04
N GLN A 93 -4.82 -2.36 0.35
CA GLN A 93 -6.17 -2.81 0.66
C GLN A 93 -6.28 -3.00 2.17
N LYS A 94 -7.13 -2.19 2.82
CA LYS A 94 -7.49 -2.31 4.22
C LYS A 94 -8.91 -2.84 4.33
N VAL A 95 -9.09 -3.95 5.04
CA VAL A 95 -10.39 -4.50 5.40
C VAL A 95 -10.59 -4.34 6.89
N ASP A 96 -11.63 -3.60 7.28
CA ASP A 96 -12.09 -3.52 8.65
C ASP A 96 -13.10 -4.65 8.90
N LYS A 97 -12.72 -5.61 9.74
CA LYS A 97 -13.51 -6.81 10.02
C LYS A 97 -14.66 -6.57 11.00
N GLN A 98 -14.67 -5.45 11.72
CA GLN A 98 -15.79 -5.08 12.59
C GLN A 98 -16.96 -4.54 11.76
N SER A 99 -16.65 -3.65 10.82
CA SER A 99 -17.64 -2.99 9.97
C SER A 99 -17.86 -3.67 8.62
N THR A 100 -17.03 -4.66 8.28
CA THR A 100 -16.94 -5.29 6.94
C THR A 100 -16.62 -4.31 5.81
N THR A 101 -16.11 -3.13 6.15
CA THR A 101 -15.75 -2.11 5.16
C THR A 101 -14.38 -2.39 4.57
N SER A 102 -14.24 -2.13 3.28
CA SER A 102 -12.99 -2.30 2.54
C SER A 102 -12.61 -0.97 1.91
N VAL A 103 -11.39 -0.53 2.16
CA VAL A 103 -10.82 0.70 1.63
C VAL A 103 -9.57 0.35 0.84
N ILE A 104 -9.51 0.86 -0.38
CA ILE A 104 -8.33 0.78 -1.23
C ILE A 104 -7.70 2.17 -1.25
N LEU A 105 -6.40 2.23 -1.00
CA LEU A 105 -5.61 3.47 -1.02
C LEU A 105 -4.48 3.31 -2.04
N PHE A 106 -4.20 4.39 -2.73
CA PHE A 106 -3.18 4.46 -3.77
C PHE A 106 -2.11 5.47 -3.41
N GLU A 107 -0.86 5.14 -3.70
CA GLU A 107 0.25 6.08 -3.64
C GLU A 107 1.14 5.91 -4.87
N ILE A 108 1.50 7.02 -5.51
CA ILE A 108 2.43 7.06 -6.62
C ILE A 108 3.71 7.71 -6.13
N PHE A 109 4.83 7.04 -6.35
CA PHE A 109 6.14 7.58 -6.04
C PHE A 109 7.16 7.29 -7.14
N GLN A 110 8.15 8.16 -7.24
CA GLN A 110 9.29 8.00 -8.11
C GLN A 110 10.53 7.69 -7.28
N VAL A 111 11.31 6.71 -7.71
CA VAL A 111 12.60 6.41 -7.10
C VAL A 111 13.64 7.32 -7.74
N GLU A 112 14.22 8.21 -6.95
CA GLU A 112 15.27 9.13 -7.35
C GLU A 112 16.61 8.63 -6.76
N GLU A 113 17.75 9.13 -7.25
CA GLU A 113 19.06 8.71 -6.71
C GLU A 113 19.22 9.03 -5.22
N ALA A 114 18.57 10.09 -4.75
CA ALA A 114 18.61 10.55 -3.36
C ALA A 114 17.53 9.93 -2.45
N GLY A 115 16.57 9.16 -3.00
CA GLY A 115 15.49 8.57 -2.21
C GLY A 115 14.17 8.41 -2.96
N ILE A 116 13.05 8.51 -2.25
CA ILE A 116 11.70 8.36 -2.82
C ILE A 116 10.99 9.71 -2.84
N ALA A 117 10.50 10.12 -4.01
CA ALA A 117 9.67 11.30 -4.18
C ALA A 117 8.20 10.89 -4.38
N VAL A 118 7.35 11.13 -3.39
CA VAL A 118 5.91 10.89 -3.49
C VAL A 118 5.27 11.95 -4.38
N ARG A 119 4.54 11.52 -5.41
CA ARG A 119 3.84 12.38 -6.38
C ARG A 119 2.35 12.47 -6.10
N TYR A 120 1.77 11.42 -5.52
CA TYR A 120 0.36 11.33 -5.15
C TYR A 120 0.23 10.36 -3.98
N SER A 121 -0.62 10.65 -3.01
CA SER A 121 -0.95 9.71 -1.94
C SER A 121 -2.38 9.95 -1.49
N ASP A 122 -3.18 8.88 -1.47
CA ASP A 122 -4.49 8.91 -0.83
C ASP A 122 -4.35 9.08 0.68
N ASN A 123 -5.40 9.62 1.31
CA ASN A 123 -5.59 9.49 2.75
C ASN A 123 -6.80 8.59 3.05
N SER A 124 -6.88 8.10 4.29
CA SER A 124 -7.97 7.23 4.73
C SER A 124 -9.37 7.87 4.74
N TYR A 125 -9.47 9.20 4.57
CA TYR A 125 -10.73 9.94 4.57
C TYR A 125 -11.28 10.25 3.17
N VAL A 126 -10.63 9.74 2.13
CA VAL A 126 -11.06 9.92 0.74
C VAL A 126 -12.44 9.31 0.54
N LYS A 127 -13.38 10.09 -0.03
CA LYS A 127 -14.80 9.72 -0.15
C LYS A 127 -15.15 9.13 -1.51
N GLU A 128 -14.31 9.38 -2.50
CA GLU A 128 -14.43 8.93 -3.87
C GLU A 128 -14.31 7.41 -3.96
N SER A 129 -15.08 6.81 -4.87
CA SER A 129 -15.00 5.37 -5.13
C SER A 129 -13.59 4.99 -5.58
N SER A 130 -13.19 3.74 -5.33
CA SER A 130 -11.87 3.27 -5.77
C SER A 130 -11.76 3.31 -7.29
N ARG A 131 -12.87 3.07 -8.02
CA ARG A 131 -12.93 3.19 -9.49
C ARG A 131 -12.76 4.61 -10.02
N ASP A 132 -13.30 5.61 -9.33
CA ASP A 132 -13.12 7.01 -9.72
C ASP A 132 -11.69 7.47 -9.48
N ARG A 133 -11.05 6.98 -8.42
CA ARG A 133 -9.65 7.28 -8.13
C ARG A 133 -8.69 6.63 -9.11
N VAL A 134 -8.98 5.39 -9.52
CA VAL A 134 -8.20 4.72 -10.58
C VAL A 134 -8.22 5.52 -11.88
N ARG A 135 -9.31 6.24 -12.21
CA ARG A 135 -9.31 7.18 -13.34
C ARG A 135 -8.28 8.29 -13.15
N TYR A 136 -8.31 8.96 -11.99
CA TYR A 136 -7.39 10.06 -11.69
C TYR A 136 -5.92 9.60 -11.67
N ILE A 137 -5.66 8.42 -11.12
CA ILE A 137 -4.34 7.78 -11.12
C ILE A 137 -3.89 7.46 -12.54
N ALA A 138 -4.76 6.90 -13.38
CA ALA A 138 -4.45 6.62 -14.77
C ALA A 138 -4.09 7.91 -15.53
N ASP A 139 -4.78 9.03 -15.26
CA ASP A 139 -4.49 10.33 -15.85
C ASP A 139 -3.12 10.87 -15.39
N ILE A 140 -2.79 10.81 -14.08
CA ILE A 140 -1.46 11.19 -13.55
C ILE A 140 -0.35 10.39 -14.23
N LEU A 141 -0.60 9.09 -14.43
CA LEU A 141 0.38 8.15 -14.97
C LEU A 141 0.41 8.13 -16.50
N GLY A 142 -0.47 8.87 -17.18
CA GLY A 142 -0.57 8.90 -18.64
C GLY A 142 -0.89 7.53 -19.24
N MET A 143 -1.74 6.74 -18.61
CA MET A 143 -2.03 5.36 -18.99
C MET A 143 -3.52 5.09 -19.24
N ASP A 144 -3.80 3.97 -19.91
CA ASP A 144 -5.17 3.51 -20.10
C ASP A 144 -5.76 2.99 -18.78
N LYS A 145 -6.90 3.57 -18.38
CA LYS A 145 -7.62 3.20 -17.16
C LYS A 145 -7.94 1.70 -17.11
N LYS A 146 -8.40 1.10 -18.21
CA LYS A 146 -8.82 -0.31 -18.21
C LYS A 146 -7.61 -1.23 -18.03
N ALA A 147 -6.47 -0.89 -18.63
CA ALA A 147 -5.23 -1.62 -18.41
C ALA A 147 -4.82 -1.60 -16.92
N LEU A 148 -4.92 -0.45 -16.26
CA LEU A 148 -4.65 -0.34 -14.82
C LEU A 148 -5.64 -1.17 -13.98
N GLU A 149 -6.94 -1.09 -14.26
CA GLU A 149 -7.96 -1.89 -13.58
C GLU A 149 -7.71 -3.40 -13.73
N GLN A 150 -7.29 -3.85 -14.91
CA GLN A 150 -7.00 -5.26 -15.17
C GLN A 150 -5.80 -5.76 -14.36
N GLU A 151 -4.72 -4.99 -14.28
CA GLU A 151 -3.54 -5.36 -13.50
C GLU A 151 -3.84 -5.36 -11.99
N ILE A 152 -4.60 -4.38 -11.50
CA ILE A 152 -5.08 -4.37 -10.12
C ILE A 152 -5.94 -5.60 -9.82
N ALA A 153 -6.84 -5.97 -10.73
CA ALA A 153 -7.70 -7.15 -10.57
C ALA A 153 -6.91 -8.46 -10.56
N LYS A 154 -5.83 -8.57 -11.35
CA LYS A 154 -4.93 -9.75 -11.33
C LYS A 154 -4.24 -9.95 -9.97
N ALA A 155 -4.02 -8.86 -9.22
CA ALA A 155 -3.52 -8.94 -7.85
C ALA A 155 -4.59 -9.37 -6.83
N GLY A 156 -5.82 -9.67 -7.26
CA GLY A 156 -6.94 -10.07 -6.41
C GLY A 156 -7.65 -8.90 -5.72
N ILE A 157 -7.39 -7.67 -6.15
CA ILE A 157 -7.97 -6.47 -5.58
C ILE A 157 -9.30 -6.16 -6.28
N ILE A 158 -10.38 -6.08 -5.52
CA ILE A 158 -11.72 -5.79 -6.05
C ILE A 158 -12.00 -4.29 -5.90
N LEU A 159 -12.09 -3.58 -7.01
CA LEU A 159 -12.43 -2.16 -7.05
C LEU A 159 -13.95 -1.95 -6.93
N TYR A 160 -14.36 -1.29 -5.86
CA TYR A 160 -15.73 -0.82 -5.59
C TYR A 160 -15.95 0.59 -6.11
#